data_AF-A0A2G9V1A8-F1
#
_entry.id   AF-A0A2G9V1A8-F1
#
_cell.length_a   1.000
_cell.length_b   1.000
_cell.length_c   1.000
_cell.angle_alpha   90.00
_cell.angle_beta   90.00
_cell.angle_gamma   90.00
#
_symmetry.space_group_name_H-M   'P 1'
#
loop_
_entity.id
_entity.type
_entity.pdbx_description
1 polymer ?
#
loop_
_entity_poly.entity_id
_entity_poly.type
_entity_poly.pdbx_seq_one_letter_code
_entity_poly.pdbx_strand_id
1 'polypeptide(L)'
;MIFDNDAHFGKVRELAASKGLWDEEMQRDLPKKWERHGDMIVFPQNSFTHNNWRYIGRELWRVVAESLNIARLGRKRIIDDEDDRTPHVDLLYGDNGWVEHVDDRGIRFVYDASKKVFNNKKLPEMQRISEWDCHGQTVVDMYAGLGYYSLRFLVCCGAKQVVSIDWSDDMCEALKRTAEANNVQDRILVIEGDSRRVTPCLVADRVFLGLVPSCRAHWLTACKALKQEGGMLHIHEVIDITTKVRKKEDQKKKVPPPRLQSVDEEGSSKENKPIAGQTVSNPVVDGIAEKGQVKRQLSRSQSIVEELESRVLPTPKVWLFNCQPVFHNFAKFQTLDASKGAGKTSQ
;
A
#
# COMPACT_ATOMS: atom_id res chain seq x y z
N MET A 1 4.40 28.74 0.38
CA MET A 1 4.59 30.18 0.07
C MET A 1 4.04 30.45 -1.32
N ILE A 2 3.85 31.72 -1.70
CA ILE A 2 3.78 32.13 -3.10
C ILE A 2 5.21 32.56 -3.45
N PHE A 3 5.79 31.99 -4.49
CA PHE A 3 7.13 32.38 -4.94
C PHE A 3 7.00 33.53 -5.93
N ASP A 4 7.97 34.44 -5.92
CA ASP A 4 8.12 35.42 -6.99
C ASP A 4 8.75 34.69 -8.21
N ASN A 5 7.99 34.62 -9.29
CA ASN A 5 8.44 33.94 -10.51
C ASN A 5 9.57 34.71 -11.21
N ASP A 6 9.61 36.03 -11.13
CA ASP A 6 10.64 36.81 -11.83
C ASP A 6 12.00 36.67 -11.14
N ALA A 7 12.01 36.59 -9.81
CA ALA A 7 13.22 36.37 -9.01
C ALA A 7 13.95 35.04 -9.34
N HIS A 8 13.20 34.01 -9.76
CA HIS A 8 13.77 32.70 -10.10
C HIS A 8 13.96 32.51 -11.62
N PHE A 9 13.00 32.92 -12.45
CA PHE A 9 12.97 32.57 -13.88
C PHE A 9 13.45 33.68 -14.82
N GLY A 10 13.96 34.82 -14.32
CA GLY A 10 14.55 35.89 -15.14
C GLY A 10 15.52 35.39 -16.22
N LYS A 11 16.52 34.58 -15.85
CA LYS A 11 17.48 33.96 -16.78
C LYS A 11 16.83 33.04 -17.82
N VAL A 12 15.71 32.41 -17.47
CA VAL A 12 14.96 31.50 -18.36
C VAL A 12 14.16 32.30 -19.39
N ARG A 13 13.62 33.47 -18.99
CA ARG A 13 13.05 34.47 -19.91
C ARG A 13 14.12 35.05 -20.83
N GLU A 14 15.27 35.44 -20.30
CA GLU A 14 16.42 35.95 -21.10
C GLU A 14 16.89 34.91 -22.14
N LEU A 15 16.99 33.63 -21.75
CA LEU A 15 17.33 32.53 -22.65
C LEU A 15 16.30 32.34 -23.78
N ALA A 16 15.01 32.42 -23.46
CA ALA A 16 13.94 32.30 -24.47
C ALA A 16 13.90 33.52 -25.41
N ALA A 17 14.05 34.73 -24.86
CA ALA A 17 14.04 35.98 -25.61
C ALA A 17 15.24 36.10 -26.56
N SER A 18 16.44 35.74 -26.10
CA SER A 18 17.66 35.74 -26.93
C SER A 18 17.62 34.75 -28.10
N LYS A 19 16.76 33.71 -28.03
CA LYS A 19 16.49 32.77 -29.13
C LYS A 19 15.27 33.17 -29.99
N GLY A 20 14.63 34.31 -29.72
CA GLY A 20 13.43 34.76 -30.43
C GLY A 20 12.18 33.91 -30.16
N LEU A 21 12.17 33.13 -29.07
CA LEU A 21 11.14 32.14 -28.74
C LEU A 21 10.19 32.59 -27.62
N TRP A 22 10.40 33.75 -27.01
CA TRP A 22 9.61 34.24 -25.88
C TRP A 22 8.28 34.87 -26.30
N ASP A 23 7.24 34.60 -25.51
CA ASP A 23 5.92 35.21 -25.61
C ASP A 23 5.25 35.35 -24.22
N GLU A 24 4.11 36.06 -24.17
CA GLU A 24 3.36 36.30 -22.94
C GLU A 24 2.61 35.07 -22.40
N GLU A 25 2.44 34.01 -23.20
CA GLU A 25 1.83 32.74 -22.75
C GLU A 25 2.84 31.94 -21.93
N MET A 26 4.12 31.95 -22.31
CA MET A 26 5.21 31.30 -21.58
C MET A 26 5.36 31.82 -20.14
N GLN A 27 5.18 33.13 -19.90
CA GLN A 27 5.18 33.69 -18.53
C GLN A 27 4.05 33.09 -17.66
N ARG A 28 2.93 32.67 -18.27
CA ARG A 28 1.78 32.05 -17.58
C ARG A 28 2.01 30.55 -17.28
N ASP A 29 2.77 29.87 -18.12
CA ASP A 29 3.13 28.44 -18.07
C ASP A 29 4.38 28.13 -17.21
N LEU A 30 5.08 29.16 -16.72
CA LEU A 30 6.12 29.01 -15.70
C LEU A 30 5.53 28.51 -14.35
N PRO A 31 6.18 27.56 -13.67
CA PRO A 31 5.69 27.00 -12.40
C PRO A 31 5.65 28.07 -11.30
N LYS A 32 4.53 28.15 -10.57
CA LYS A 32 4.32 29.08 -9.43
C LYS A 32 4.51 28.43 -8.06
N LYS A 33 4.59 27.09 -8.05
CA LYS A 33 4.82 26.20 -6.91
C LYS A 33 5.45 24.91 -7.43
N TRP A 34 6.28 24.27 -6.62
CA TRP A 34 6.91 22.99 -6.93
C TRP A 34 7.21 22.24 -5.62
N GLU A 35 7.47 20.95 -5.73
CA GLU A 35 7.92 20.13 -4.60
C GLU A 35 9.46 20.05 -4.63
N ARG A 36 10.12 20.18 -3.48
CA ARG A 36 11.58 20.05 -3.35
C ARG A 36 11.91 18.84 -2.48
N HIS A 37 12.77 17.97 -2.99
CA HIS A 37 13.24 16.78 -2.33
C HIS A 37 14.78 16.82 -2.33
N GLY A 38 15.38 17.31 -1.25
CA GLY A 38 16.83 17.51 -1.15
C GLY A 38 17.38 18.44 -2.24
N ASP A 39 18.16 17.86 -3.15
CA ASP A 39 18.81 18.48 -4.32
C ASP A 39 18.03 18.28 -5.64
N MET A 40 16.79 17.77 -5.58
CA MET A 40 15.87 17.67 -6.71
C MET A 40 14.62 18.56 -6.53
N ILE A 41 14.11 19.12 -7.63
CA ILE A 41 12.80 19.76 -7.71
C ILE A 41 11.88 18.98 -8.65
N VAL A 42 10.61 18.81 -8.25
CA VAL A 42 9.54 18.18 -9.03
C VAL A 42 8.46 19.22 -9.33
N PHE A 43 8.29 19.55 -10.61
CA PHE A 43 7.28 20.50 -11.09
C PHE A 43 5.89 19.84 -11.25
N PRO A 44 4.80 20.61 -11.10
CA PRO A 44 3.45 20.22 -11.53
C PRO A 44 3.40 19.86 -13.02
N GLN A 45 2.48 18.97 -13.41
CA GLN A 45 2.33 18.50 -14.80
C GLN A 45 2.07 19.63 -15.82
N ASN A 46 1.41 20.71 -15.37
CA ASN A 46 1.04 21.89 -16.15
C ASN A 46 2.11 23.01 -16.08
N SER A 47 3.38 22.65 -16.06
CA SER A 47 4.51 23.60 -16.04
C SER A 47 5.46 23.31 -17.19
N PHE A 48 5.93 24.35 -17.88
CA PHE A 48 6.73 24.22 -19.10
C PHE A 48 6.05 23.34 -20.18
N THR A 49 4.74 23.54 -20.38
CA THR A 49 3.93 22.85 -21.39
C THR A 49 3.87 23.57 -22.73
N HIS A 50 4.19 24.87 -22.78
CA HIS A 50 4.19 25.65 -24.02
C HIS A 50 5.21 25.10 -25.04
N ASN A 51 4.84 25.07 -26.33
CA ASN A 51 5.65 24.42 -27.37
C ASN A 51 7.05 25.04 -27.52
N ASN A 52 7.18 26.36 -27.31
CA ASN A 52 8.44 27.07 -27.49
C ASN A 52 9.56 26.59 -26.54
N TRP A 53 9.22 26.05 -25.36
CA TRP A 53 10.20 25.42 -24.46
C TRP A 53 10.93 24.24 -25.11
N ARG A 54 10.26 23.47 -25.99
CA ARG A 54 10.87 22.33 -26.70
C ARG A 54 11.95 22.78 -27.68
N TYR A 55 11.79 23.94 -28.32
CA TYR A 55 12.76 24.49 -29.27
C TYR A 55 14.02 25.09 -28.61
N ILE A 56 13.98 25.40 -27.30
CA ILE A 56 15.17 25.77 -26.52
C ILE A 56 16.07 24.54 -26.26
N GLY A 57 15.49 23.33 -26.20
CA GLY A 57 16.21 22.08 -26.01
C GLY A 57 16.84 21.92 -24.62
N ARG A 58 17.85 21.03 -24.51
CA ARG A 58 18.45 20.64 -23.21
C ARG A 58 19.08 21.78 -22.41
N GLU A 59 19.43 22.89 -23.06
CA GLU A 59 19.95 24.08 -22.36
C GLU A 59 18.93 24.70 -21.40
N LEU A 60 17.63 24.62 -21.71
CA LEU A 60 16.56 25.11 -20.85
C LEU A 60 16.69 24.56 -19.42
N TRP A 61 16.83 23.23 -19.30
CA TRP A 61 16.81 22.57 -18.01
C TRP A 61 18.09 22.81 -17.21
N ARG A 62 19.23 23.01 -17.86
CA ARG A 62 20.47 23.50 -17.22
C ARG A 62 20.23 24.88 -16.59
N VAL A 63 19.70 25.83 -17.36
CA VAL A 63 19.46 27.20 -16.87
C VAL A 63 18.38 27.24 -15.78
N VAL A 64 17.31 26.43 -15.89
CA VAL A 64 16.30 26.26 -14.83
C VAL A 64 16.94 25.68 -13.54
N ALA A 65 17.86 24.72 -13.66
CA ALA A 65 18.53 24.12 -12.52
C ALA A 65 19.47 25.10 -11.81
N GLU A 66 20.27 25.85 -12.59
CA GLU A 66 21.10 26.97 -12.10
C GLU A 66 20.26 28.07 -11.43
N SER A 67 19.12 28.45 -12.02
CA SER A 67 18.18 29.46 -11.47
C SER A 67 17.55 29.07 -10.14
N LEU A 68 17.35 27.77 -9.90
CA LEU A 68 16.72 27.24 -8.68
C LEU A 68 17.74 26.72 -7.65
N ASN A 69 19.05 26.83 -7.95
CA ASN A 69 20.16 26.27 -7.16
C ASN A 69 19.88 24.82 -6.74
N ILE A 70 19.67 23.96 -7.75
CA ILE A 70 19.20 22.59 -7.61
C ILE A 70 19.98 21.71 -8.58
N ALA A 71 20.35 20.49 -8.19
CA ALA A 71 21.15 19.61 -9.05
C ALA A 71 20.28 18.89 -10.09
N ARG A 72 18.99 18.67 -9.79
CA ARG A 72 18.11 17.79 -10.56
C ARG A 72 16.70 18.35 -10.70
N LEU A 73 16.07 18.06 -11.84
CA LEU A 73 14.72 18.53 -12.18
C LEU A 73 13.89 17.39 -12.73
N GLY A 74 12.63 17.32 -12.32
CA GLY A 74 11.63 16.48 -12.96
C GLY A 74 10.27 17.18 -13.04
N ARG A 75 9.34 16.62 -13.81
CA ARG A 75 7.93 17.07 -13.86
C ARG A 75 6.99 15.88 -13.76
N LYS A 76 5.93 16.01 -12.96
CA LYS A 76 4.89 14.97 -12.86
C LYS A 76 4.24 14.74 -14.22
N ARG A 77 4.12 13.49 -14.64
CA ARG A 77 3.37 13.11 -15.84
C ARG A 77 1.87 13.30 -15.59
N ILE A 78 1.11 13.54 -16.66
CA ILE A 78 -0.36 13.43 -16.63
C ILE A 78 -0.69 11.94 -16.41
N ILE A 79 -1.53 11.65 -15.42
CA ILE A 79 -2.09 10.33 -15.17
C ILE A 79 -3.54 10.37 -15.70
N ASP A 80 -3.88 9.51 -16.66
CA ASP A 80 -5.27 9.27 -17.03
C ASP A 80 -5.94 8.41 -15.95
N ASP A 81 -7.23 8.64 -15.67
CA ASP A 81 -7.94 8.14 -14.46
C ASP A 81 -8.00 6.60 -14.30
N GLU A 82 -7.56 5.83 -15.29
CA GLU A 82 -7.58 4.36 -15.31
C GLU A 82 -6.28 3.68 -14.82
N ASP A 83 -5.14 4.38 -14.68
CA ASP A 83 -3.87 3.77 -14.23
C ASP A 83 -3.48 4.15 -12.78
N ASP A 84 -2.80 3.25 -12.06
CA ASP A 84 -2.83 3.18 -10.59
C ASP A 84 -1.86 4.15 -9.89
N ARG A 85 -2.29 5.42 -9.83
CA ARG A 85 -2.04 6.40 -8.76
C ARG A 85 -0.57 6.69 -8.42
N THR A 86 0.36 6.26 -9.26
CA THR A 86 1.79 6.45 -9.09
C THR A 86 2.24 7.58 -10.01
N PRO A 87 2.46 8.80 -9.49
CA PRO A 87 2.85 9.95 -10.31
C PRO A 87 4.29 9.78 -10.78
N HIS A 88 4.46 9.07 -11.90
CA HIS A 88 5.72 9.02 -12.63
C HIS A 88 6.20 10.44 -12.92
N VAL A 89 7.46 10.72 -12.58
CA VAL A 89 8.09 12.01 -12.87
C VAL A 89 8.99 11.83 -14.08
N ASP A 90 8.71 12.57 -15.15
CA ASP A 90 9.62 12.68 -16.28
C ASP A 90 10.86 13.47 -15.84
N LEU A 91 12.04 12.86 -15.89
CA LEU A 91 13.30 13.50 -15.51
C LEU A 91 13.73 14.50 -16.61
N LEU A 92 13.91 15.76 -16.22
CA LEU A 92 14.25 16.87 -17.11
C LEU A 92 15.74 17.24 -17.05
N TYR A 93 16.36 17.07 -15.87
CA TYR A 93 17.78 17.35 -15.64
C TYR A 93 18.35 16.48 -14.53
N GLY A 94 19.63 16.08 -14.69
CA GLY A 94 20.32 15.12 -13.83
C GLY A 94 20.13 13.66 -14.26
N ASP A 95 20.81 12.75 -13.56
CA ASP A 95 20.96 11.36 -14.01
C ASP A 95 19.89 10.39 -13.47
N ASN A 96 19.30 10.68 -12.31
CA ASN A 96 18.33 9.82 -11.63
C ASN A 96 17.54 10.58 -10.55
N GLY A 97 16.43 10.00 -10.06
CA GLY A 97 15.58 10.60 -9.02
C GLY A 97 15.94 10.26 -7.55
N TRP A 98 17.06 9.59 -7.26
CA TRP A 98 17.40 9.16 -5.88
C TRP A 98 17.79 10.32 -4.97
N VAL A 99 16.91 10.69 -4.06
CA VAL A 99 17.05 11.81 -3.12
C VAL A 99 17.13 11.32 -1.68
N GLU A 100 17.63 12.19 -0.80
CA GLU A 100 17.56 12.01 0.65
C GLU A 100 16.59 13.02 1.29
N HIS A 101 15.79 12.54 2.25
CA HIS A 101 15.06 13.38 3.19
C HIS A 101 15.54 13.09 4.61
N VAL A 102 16.10 14.10 5.28
CA VAL A 102 16.45 14.03 6.70
C VAL A 102 15.29 14.57 7.53
N ASP A 103 14.87 13.80 8.54
CA ASP A 103 13.74 14.18 9.40
C ASP A 103 14.14 14.92 10.69
N ASP A 104 13.13 15.21 11.52
CA ASP A 104 13.23 15.93 12.80
C ASP A 104 14.13 15.25 13.85
N ARG A 105 14.48 13.98 13.65
CA ARG A 105 15.38 13.20 14.53
C ARG A 105 16.67 12.78 13.82
N GLY A 106 16.95 13.34 12.64
CA GLY A 106 18.16 13.06 11.87
C GLY A 106 18.14 11.74 11.09
N ILE A 107 16.99 11.06 10.99
CA ILE A 107 16.89 9.82 10.19
C ILE A 107 16.89 10.19 8.71
N ARG A 108 17.76 9.53 7.93
CA ARG A 108 17.97 9.77 6.50
C ARG A 108 17.17 8.79 5.66
N PHE A 109 16.07 9.22 5.06
CA PHE A 109 15.23 8.41 4.17
C PHE A 109 15.67 8.61 2.72
N VAL A 110 16.16 7.54 2.07
CA VAL A 110 16.66 7.57 0.69
C VAL A 110 15.65 6.90 -0.24
N TYR A 111 15.19 7.62 -1.26
CA TYR A 111 14.12 7.15 -2.16
C TYR A 111 14.21 7.74 -3.56
N ASP A 112 13.65 7.06 -4.56
CA ASP A 112 13.51 7.61 -5.92
C ASP A 112 12.27 8.51 -6.01
N ALA A 113 12.49 9.83 -5.99
CA ALA A 113 11.46 10.85 -6.11
C ALA A 113 10.70 10.80 -7.44
N SER A 114 11.19 10.07 -8.44
CA SER A 114 10.46 9.85 -9.69
C SER A 114 9.36 8.80 -9.61
N LYS A 115 9.32 8.04 -8.51
CA LYS A 115 8.43 6.89 -8.28
C LYS A 115 7.62 7.01 -7.00
N LYS A 116 8.23 7.50 -5.91
CA LYS A 116 7.57 7.71 -4.61
C LYS A 116 8.14 8.93 -3.91
N VAL A 117 7.31 9.59 -3.10
CA VAL A 117 7.73 10.73 -2.29
C VAL A 117 7.49 10.46 -0.81
N PHE A 118 8.31 11.06 0.05
CA PHE A 118 8.18 10.93 1.50
C PHE A 118 6.85 11.50 2.01
N ASN A 119 6.09 10.69 2.74
CA ASN A 119 4.73 11.01 3.17
C ASN A 119 4.70 11.65 4.57
N ASN A 120 4.83 12.98 4.61
CA ASN A 120 4.75 13.79 5.84
C ASN A 120 3.50 13.53 6.71
N LYS A 121 2.40 12.97 6.17
CA LYS A 121 1.22 12.62 6.97
C LYS A 121 1.46 11.47 7.95
N LYS A 122 2.56 10.71 7.81
CA LYS A 122 2.99 9.68 8.76
C LYS A 122 3.75 10.25 9.98
N LEU A 123 4.24 11.49 9.93
CA LEU A 123 5.13 12.06 10.95
C LEU A 123 4.58 11.98 12.40
N PRO A 124 3.30 12.26 12.71
CA PRO A 124 2.81 12.17 14.08
C PRO A 124 2.87 10.74 14.65
N GLU A 125 2.58 9.74 13.82
CA GLU A 125 2.67 8.33 14.22
C GLU A 125 4.13 7.87 14.31
N MET A 126 4.99 8.33 13.38
CA MET A 126 6.43 8.11 13.48
C MET A 126 7.03 8.72 14.75
N GLN A 127 6.56 9.89 15.19
CA GLN A 127 6.97 10.53 16.44
C GLN A 127 6.47 9.70 17.65
N ARG A 128 5.19 9.33 17.69
CA ARG A 128 4.60 8.48 18.75
C ARG A 128 5.30 7.12 18.91
N ILE A 129 5.69 6.49 17.81
CA ILE A 129 6.47 5.24 17.83
C ILE A 129 7.88 5.46 18.40
N SER A 130 8.48 6.64 18.19
CA SER A 130 9.84 6.97 18.64
C SER A 130 10.00 7.08 20.17
N GLU A 131 8.90 6.96 20.92
CA GLU A 131 8.86 7.06 22.38
C GLU A 131 8.85 5.69 23.07
N TRP A 132 8.87 4.60 22.29
CA TRP A 132 8.86 3.22 22.81
C TRP A 132 10.26 2.68 23.08
N ASP A 133 10.42 1.96 24.19
CA ASP A 133 11.54 1.04 24.38
C ASP A 133 11.29 -0.28 23.63
N CYS A 134 12.19 -0.61 22.70
CA CYS A 134 12.24 -1.89 21.99
C CYS A 134 13.61 -2.59 22.14
N HIS A 135 14.44 -2.23 23.13
CA HIS A 135 15.74 -2.86 23.33
C HIS A 135 15.65 -4.38 23.46
N GLY A 136 16.56 -5.08 22.78
CA GLY A 136 16.58 -6.55 22.68
C GLY A 136 15.53 -7.16 21.74
N GLN A 137 14.45 -6.43 21.40
CA GLN A 137 13.31 -6.95 20.64
C GLN A 137 13.61 -7.10 19.15
N THR A 138 13.00 -8.12 18.54
CA THR A 138 12.90 -8.33 17.10
C THR A 138 11.51 -7.89 16.63
N VAL A 139 11.46 -6.93 15.72
CA VAL A 139 10.20 -6.40 15.16
C VAL A 139 10.02 -6.88 13.72
N VAL A 140 8.79 -7.19 13.31
CA VAL A 140 8.44 -7.40 11.91
C VAL A 140 7.55 -6.25 11.44
N ASP A 141 8.00 -5.46 10.46
CA ASP A 141 7.15 -4.51 9.73
C ASP A 141 6.67 -5.20 8.45
N MET A 142 5.37 -5.52 8.40
CA MET A 142 4.75 -6.23 7.27
C MET A 142 4.42 -5.33 6.07
N TYR A 143 4.64 -4.00 6.18
CA TYR A 143 4.33 -3.00 5.17
C TYR A 143 5.32 -1.82 5.23
N ALA A 144 6.61 -2.12 5.09
CA ALA A 144 7.68 -1.18 5.41
C ALA A 144 7.69 0.08 4.52
N GLY A 145 7.41 -0.03 3.22
CA GLY A 145 7.48 1.08 2.26
C GLY A 145 8.88 1.70 2.25
N LEU A 146 8.99 3.02 2.50
CA LEU A 146 10.27 3.71 2.69
C LEU A 146 10.89 3.51 4.09
N GLY A 147 10.43 2.52 4.86
CA GLY A 147 10.94 2.21 6.20
C GLY A 147 10.49 3.17 7.31
N TYR A 148 9.38 3.90 7.09
CA TYR A 148 8.85 4.93 7.99
C TYR A 148 8.78 4.50 9.47
N TYR A 149 8.46 3.23 9.73
CA TYR A 149 8.35 2.68 11.09
C TYR A 149 9.55 1.79 11.43
N SER A 150 10.03 0.95 10.49
CA SER A 150 11.29 0.19 10.62
C SER A 150 12.46 1.03 11.14
N LEU A 151 12.70 2.23 10.61
CA LEU A 151 13.81 3.08 11.03
C LEU A 151 13.56 3.71 12.41
N ARG A 152 12.30 4.02 12.78
CA ARG A 152 11.99 4.45 14.15
C ARG A 152 12.28 3.34 15.16
N PHE A 153 11.96 2.09 14.86
CA PHE A 153 12.33 0.95 15.71
C PHE A 153 13.86 0.81 15.87
N LEU A 154 14.63 0.92 14.78
CA LEU A 154 16.08 0.72 14.78
C LEU A 154 16.89 1.87 15.41
N VAL A 155 16.48 3.12 15.17
CA VAL A 155 17.26 4.33 15.50
C VAL A 155 16.73 5.00 16.77
N CYS A 156 15.40 5.04 16.98
CA CYS A 156 14.81 5.68 18.17
C CYS A 156 14.50 4.67 19.28
N CYS A 157 13.92 3.52 18.95
CA CYS A 157 13.44 2.55 19.94
C CYS A 157 14.50 1.53 20.38
N GLY A 158 15.73 1.62 19.86
CA GLY A 158 16.83 0.72 20.24
C GLY A 158 16.63 -0.76 19.85
N ALA A 159 15.75 -1.06 18.89
CA ALA A 159 15.44 -2.44 18.49
C ALA A 159 16.68 -3.22 18.06
N LYS A 160 16.76 -4.49 18.51
CA LYS A 160 17.86 -5.39 18.17
C LYS A 160 17.88 -5.71 16.68
N GLN A 161 16.70 -5.97 16.11
CA GLN A 161 16.56 -6.28 14.69
C GLN A 161 15.16 -5.92 14.18
N VAL A 162 15.05 -5.54 12.91
CA VAL A 162 13.77 -5.38 12.21
C VAL A 162 13.74 -6.21 10.93
N VAL A 163 12.71 -7.03 10.75
CA VAL A 163 12.37 -7.64 9.47
C VAL A 163 11.42 -6.71 8.74
N SER A 164 11.87 -6.09 7.65
CA SER A 164 11.09 -5.15 6.85
C SER A 164 10.62 -5.82 5.57
N ILE A 165 9.30 -5.93 5.41
CA ILE A 165 8.68 -6.61 4.28
C ILE A 165 7.99 -5.57 3.41
N ASP A 166 8.29 -5.60 2.11
CA ASP A 166 7.54 -4.89 1.09
C ASP A 166 7.47 -5.75 -0.18
N TRP A 167 6.46 -5.52 -1.02
CA TRP A 167 6.25 -6.26 -2.26
C TRP A 167 6.84 -5.56 -3.50
N SER A 168 7.23 -4.29 -3.38
CA SER A 168 7.84 -3.51 -4.46
C SER A 168 9.36 -3.56 -4.37
N ASP A 169 9.98 -3.95 -5.47
CA ASP A 169 11.43 -3.89 -5.71
C ASP A 169 12.02 -2.49 -5.44
N ASP A 170 11.36 -1.44 -5.92
CA ASP A 170 11.74 -0.04 -5.67
C ASP A 170 11.66 0.36 -4.18
N MET A 171 10.67 -0.16 -3.44
CA MET A 171 10.60 0.07 -1.98
C MET A 171 11.67 -0.76 -1.25
N CYS A 172 11.92 -2.01 -1.66
CA CYS A 172 13.01 -2.82 -1.13
C CYS A 172 14.39 -2.20 -1.39
N GLU A 173 14.61 -1.57 -2.55
CA GLU A 173 15.85 -0.85 -2.86
C GLU A 173 15.99 0.44 -2.05
N ALA A 174 14.90 1.21 -1.90
CA ALA A 174 14.87 2.37 -1.02
C ALA A 174 15.13 2.01 0.45
N LEU A 175 14.62 0.87 0.93
CA LEU A 175 14.88 0.33 2.26
C LEU A 175 16.36 0.00 2.49
N LYS A 176 17.02 -0.65 1.52
CA LYS A 176 18.47 -0.96 1.60
C LYS A 176 19.30 0.32 1.70
N ARG A 177 19.07 1.27 0.80
CA ARG A 177 19.80 2.56 0.79
C ARG A 177 19.53 3.39 2.03
N THR A 178 18.29 3.38 2.54
CA THR A 178 17.92 3.99 3.82
C THR A 178 18.62 3.30 4.98
N ALA A 179 18.77 1.98 4.97
CA ALA A 179 19.47 1.24 6.03
C ALA A 179 20.97 1.56 6.06
N GLU A 180 21.63 1.54 4.90
CA GLU A 180 23.02 1.95 4.72
C GLU A 180 23.23 3.41 5.14
N ALA A 181 22.36 4.33 4.67
CA ALA A 181 22.43 5.74 5.01
C ALA A 181 22.31 6.01 6.51
N ASN A 182 21.62 5.17 7.29
CA ASN A 182 21.51 5.30 8.74
C ASN A 182 22.50 4.42 9.54
N ASN A 183 23.37 3.64 8.88
CA ASN A 183 24.26 2.65 9.52
C ASN A 183 23.51 1.60 10.35
N VAL A 184 22.43 1.03 9.79
CA VAL A 184 21.60 -0.01 10.44
C VAL A 184 21.38 -1.25 9.57
N GLN A 185 22.14 -1.38 8.47
CA GLN A 185 22.06 -2.49 7.52
C GLN A 185 22.30 -3.86 8.17
N ASP A 186 23.12 -3.93 9.22
CA ASP A 186 23.39 -5.14 10.02
C ASP A 186 22.19 -5.60 10.88
N ARG A 187 21.28 -4.68 11.21
CA ARG A 187 20.11 -4.89 12.07
C ARG A 187 18.78 -4.92 11.30
N ILE A 188 18.79 -4.86 9.97
CA ILE A 188 17.57 -4.90 9.16
C ILE A 188 17.61 -6.00 8.09
N LEU A 189 16.56 -6.82 8.07
CA LEU A 189 16.36 -7.85 7.07
C LEU A 189 15.28 -7.37 6.09
N VAL A 190 15.65 -7.05 4.85
CA VAL A 190 14.68 -6.66 3.82
C VAL A 190 14.21 -7.90 3.08
N ILE A 191 12.88 -8.12 3.06
CA ILE A 191 12.25 -9.23 2.34
C ILE A 191 11.31 -8.67 1.28
N GLU A 192 11.54 -9.07 0.04
CA GLU A 192 10.71 -8.74 -1.12
C GLU A 192 9.59 -9.78 -1.28
N GLY A 193 8.32 -9.36 -1.22
CA GLY A 193 7.16 -10.18 -1.55
C GLY A 193 5.91 -9.92 -0.72
N ASP A 194 4.83 -10.65 -1.01
CA ASP A 194 3.56 -10.62 -0.24
C ASP A 194 3.79 -11.07 1.21
N SER A 195 3.53 -10.17 2.16
CA SER A 195 3.74 -10.43 3.59
C SER A 195 2.90 -11.58 4.14
N ARG A 196 1.78 -11.97 3.52
CA ARG A 196 1.04 -13.20 3.87
C ARG A 196 1.89 -14.46 3.69
N ARG A 197 2.79 -14.45 2.69
CA ARG A 197 3.58 -15.59 2.22
C ARG A 197 5.02 -15.58 2.74
N VAL A 198 5.62 -14.40 2.91
CA VAL A 198 7.06 -14.26 3.19
C VAL A 198 7.40 -13.93 4.65
N THR A 199 6.40 -13.62 5.48
CA THR A 199 6.63 -13.29 6.89
C THR A 199 7.17 -14.49 7.67
N PRO A 200 8.31 -14.38 8.37
CA PRO A 200 8.84 -15.46 9.19
C PRO A 200 7.98 -15.72 10.44
N CYS A 201 7.65 -16.99 10.68
CA CYS A 201 6.93 -17.44 11.87
C CYS A 201 7.84 -17.52 13.12
N LEU A 202 7.27 -17.27 14.30
CA LEU A 202 7.90 -17.47 15.62
C LEU A 202 9.21 -16.69 15.88
N VAL A 203 9.38 -15.50 15.29
CA VAL A 203 10.59 -14.67 15.48
C VAL A 203 10.35 -13.35 16.20
N ALA A 204 9.12 -12.84 16.21
CA ALA A 204 8.84 -11.45 16.56
C ALA A 204 8.39 -11.27 18.01
N ASP A 205 8.97 -10.30 18.71
CA ASP A 205 8.40 -9.74 19.94
C ASP A 205 7.23 -8.78 19.60
N ARG A 206 7.23 -8.26 18.37
CA ARG A 206 6.34 -7.20 17.89
C ARG A 206 6.12 -7.30 16.40
N VAL A 207 4.88 -7.12 15.95
CA VAL A 207 4.55 -7.00 14.51
C VAL A 207 3.84 -5.68 14.25
N PHE A 208 4.21 -5.01 13.17
CA PHE A 208 3.62 -3.76 12.70
C PHE A 208 2.89 -3.98 11.38
N LEU A 209 1.60 -3.62 11.35
CA LEU A 209 0.70 -3.78 10.22
C LEU A 209 0.30 -2.40 9.69
N GLY A 210 1.23 -1.73 9.01
CA GLY A 210 1.12 -0.33 8.59
C GLY A 210 0.16 0.00 7.44
N LEU A 211 -0.62 -0.97 6.93
CA LEU A 211 -1.51 -0.82 5.77
C LEU A 211 -2.87 -0.21 6.13
N VAL A 212 -3.32 0.74 5.31
CA VAL A 212 -4.68 1.31 5.32
C VAL A 212 -5.32 1.10 3.93
N PRO A 213 -6.65 0.90 3.82
CA PRO A 213 -7.66 1.10 4.86
C PRO A 213 -7.85 -0.06 5.84
N SER A 214 -7.39 -1.28 5.55
CA SER A 214 -7.42 -2.40 6.48
C SER A 214 -6.33 -3.42 6.17
N CYS A 215 -5.83 -4.07 7.22
CA CYS A 215 -4.86 -5.16 7.14
C CYS A 215 -5.44 -6.53 7.57
N ARG A 216 -6.76 -6.64 7.80
CA ARG A 216 -7.42 -7.81 8.44
C ARG A 216 -7.04 -9.18 7.86
N ALA A 217 -6.88 -9.31 6.54
CA ALA A 217 -6.48 -10.56 5.89
C ALA A 217 -5.08 -11.08 6.33
N HIS A 218 -4.28 -10.24 6.99
CA HIS A 218 -2.90 -10.52 7.39
C HIS A 218 -2.77 -10.78 8.89
N TRP A 219 -3.84 -10.60 9.68
CA TRP A 219 -3.82 -10.80 11.14
C TRP A 219 -3.37 -12.21 11.54
N LEU A 220 -3.81 -13.25 10.82
CA LEU A 220 -3.37 -14.63 11.07
C LEU A 220 -1.86 -14.82 10.85
N THR A 221 -1.29 -14.19 9.81
CA THR A 221 0.15 -14.23 9.54
C THR A 221 0.93 -13.43 10.59
N ALA A 222 0.42 -12.27 11.02
CA ALA A 222 1.00 -11.49 12.10
C ALA A 222 1.01 -12.25 13.44
N CYS A 223 -0.09 -12.93 13.80
CA CYS A 223 -0.13 -13.81 14.97
C CYS A 223 0.88 -14.96 14.88
N LYS A 224 1.09 -15.55 13.69
CA LYS A 224 2.10 -16.60 13.47
C LYS A 224 3.54 -16.08 13.53
N ALA A 225 3.76 -14.79 13.26
CA ALA A 225 5.07 -14.17 13.29
C ALA A 225 5.60 -13.93 14.72
N LEU A 226 4.69 -13.70 15.67
CA LEU A 226 5.01 -13.61 17.10
C LEU A 226 5.64 -14.91 17.61
N LYS A 227 6.53 -14.80 18.59
CA LYS A 227 7.16 -15.96 19.27
C LYS A 227 6.14 -16.78 20.08
N GLN A 228 6.56 -17.93 20.60
CA GLN A 228 5.66 -18.85 21.33
C GLN A 228 5.13 -18.26 22.64
N GLU A 229 5.94 -17.42 23.30
CA GLU A 229 5.59 -16.60 24.45
C GLU A 229 4.65 -15.42 24.13
N GLY A 230 4.33 -15.19 22.86
CA GLY A 230 3.48 -14.11 22.38
C GLY A 230 4.25 -12.83 22.03
N GLY A 231 3.59 -11.68 22.23
CA GLY A 231 4.11 -10.35 21.91
C GLY A 231 3.00 -9.37 21.55
N MET A 232 3.32 -8.25 20.91
CA MET A 232 2.36 -7.16 20.62
C MET A 232 2.20 -6.86 19.12
N LEU A 233 0.95 -6.88 18.66
CA LEU A 233 0.55 -6.45 17.31
C LEU A 233 0.16 -4.96 17.30
N HIS A 234 0.73 -4.19 16.39
CA HIS A 234 0.34 -2.81 16.09
C HIS A 234 -0.43 -2.77 14.77
N ILE A 235 -1.71 -2.38 14.82
CA ILE A 235 -2.65 -2.50 13.71
C ILE A 235 -3.09 -1.11 13.25
N HIS A 236 -2.83 -0.78 11.98
CA HIS A 236 -3.49 0.35 11.32
C HIS A 236 -4.78 -0.10 10.64
N GLU A 237 -5.83 0.70 10.81
CA GLU A 237 -7.15 0.44 10.25
C GLU A 237 -7.97 1.73 10.16
N VAL A 238 -8.76 1.87 9.09
CA VAL A 238 -9.76 2.92 8.93
C VAL A 238 -11.11 2.35 9.38
N ILE A 239 -11.66 2.91 10.45
CA ILE A 239 -12.92 2.48 11.06
C ILE A 239 -14.02 3.49 10.70
N ASP A 240 -15.11 3.02 10.11
CA ASP A 240 -16.33 3.83 9.99
C ASP A 240 -17.06 3.89 11.34
N ILE A 241 -17.09 5.09 11.92
CA ILE A 241 -17.79 5.38 13.18
C ILE A 241 -19.26 5.80 12.98
N THR A 242 -19.71 5.95 11.73
CA THR A 242 -21.10 6.37 11.42
C THR A 242 -22.08 5.19 11.42
N THR A 243 -21.60 3.97 11.16
CA THR A 243 -22.37 2.73 11.31
C THR A 243 -22.78 2.51 12.76
N LYS A 244 -23.96 3.02 13.14
CA LYS A 244 -24.62 2.69 14.41
C LYS A 244 -24.81 1.19 14.48
N VAL A 245 -24.04 0.53 15.36
CA VAL A 245 -24.23 -0.90 15.68
C VAL A 245 -25.63 -1.07 16.24
N ARG A 246 -26.55 -1.56 15.41
CA ARG A 246 -27.85 -2.05 15.86
C ARG A 246 -27.56 -3.21 16.82
N LYS A 247 -27.73 -2.98 18.12
CA LYS A 247 -27.84 -4.07 19.09
C LYS A 247 -28.93 -5.00 18.54
N LYS A 248 -28.55 -6.24 18.19
CA LYS A 248 -29.52 -7.33 18.17
C LYS A 248 -29.92 -7.53 19.62
N GLU A 249 -31.07 -7.01 20.01
CA GLU A 249 -31.73 -7.48 21.21
C GLU A 249 -32.02 -8.97 20.98
N ASP A 250 -31.53 -9.83 21.87
CA ASP A 250 -31.79 -11.25 21.79
C ASP A 250 -33.28 -11.49 22.06
N GLN A 251 -34.05 -11.54 20.97
CA GLN A 251 -35.41 -12.01 20.98
C GLN A 251 -35.41 -13.48 21.39
N LYS A 252 -35.47 -13.71 22.70
CA LYS A 252 -35.69 -15.02 23.31
C LYS A 252 -36.96 -15.60 22.70
N LYS A 253 -36.80 -16.48 21.70
CA LYS A 253 -37.88 -17.30 21.17
C LYS A 253 -38.47 -18.07 22.35
N LYS A 254 -39.68 -17.71 22.78
CA LYS A 254 -40.44 -18.50 23.74
C LYS A 254 -40.78 -19.83 23.09
N VAL A 255 -39.95 -20.84 23.33
CA VAL A 255 -40.28 -22.23 23.02
C VAL A 255 -41.46 -22.61 23.91
N PRO A 256 -42.63 -22.98 23.34
CA PRO A 256 -43.72 -23.52 24.14
C PRO A 256 -43.29 -24.83 24.80
N PRO A 257 -43.65 -25.12 26.06
CA PRO A 257 -43.27 -26.37 26.71
C PRO A 257 -43.90 -27.56 25.95
N PRO A 258 -43.18 -28.70 25.84
CA PRO A 258 -43.75 -29.90 25.24
C PRO A 258 -44.93 -30.39 26.09
N ARG A 259 -46.07 -30.64 25.45
CA ARG A 259 -47.18 -31.35 26.10
C ARG A 259 -46.81 -32.82 26.18
N LEU A 260 -46.85 -33.40 27.39
CA LEU A 260 -46.84 -34.85 27.54
C LEU A 260 -48.09 -35.42 26.86
N GLN A 261 -47.91 -36.52 26.13
CA GLN A 261 -49.02 -37.40 25.75
C GLN A 261 -49.15 -38.47 26.84
N SER A 262 -50.28 -38.48 27.55
CA SER A 262 -50.72 -39.66 28.27
C SER A 262 -51.29 -40.66 27.25
N VAL A 263 -50.81 -41.90 27.30
CA VAL A 263 -51.54 -43.05 26.72
C VAL A 263 -52.77 -43.34 27.57
N ASP A 264 -53.85 -43.77 26.92
CA ASP A 264 -54.63 -45.00 27.21
C ASP A 264 -55.65 -45.19 26.07
N GLU A 265 -56.37 -46.32 26.05
CA GLU A 265 -56.88 -46.96 24.82
C GLU A 265 -58.40 -46.86 24.54
N GLU A 266 -58.81 -47.54 23.45
CA GLU A 266 -60.15 -47.97 23.02
C GLU A 266 -61.09 -46.98 22.28
N GLY A 267 -61.89 -47.54 21.34
CA GLY A 267 -63.13 -46.89 20.85
C GLY A 267 -63.30 -46.74 19.32
N SER A 268 -63.89 -47.74 18.68
CA SER A 268 -64.55 -47.71 17.35
C SER A 268 -65.35 -46.40 17.07
N SER A 269 -65.50 -45.85 15.85
CA SER A 269 -65.96 -46.52 14.62
C SER A 269 -65.83 -45.68 13.32
N LYS A 270 -65.62 -46.37 12.19
CA LYS A 270 -66.22 -46.22 10.84
C LYS A 270 -66.45 -44.83 10.16
N GLU A 271 -65.92 -44.73 8.93
CA GLU A 271 -66.60 -44.38 7.64
C GLU A 271 -67.51 -43.12 7.58
N ASN A 272 -67.38 -42.19 6.62
CA ASN A 272 -67.31 -42.45 5.17
C ASN A 272 -66.81 -41.26 4.29
N LYS A 273 -66.49 -41.55 3.02
CA LYS A 273 -66.29 -40.60 1.88
C LYS A 273 -67.65 -40.42 1.12
N PRO A 274 -67.85 -39.68 -0.02
CA PRO A 274 -66.88 -39.23 -1.05
C PRO A 274 -67.14 -37.86 -1.80
N ILE A 275 -66.30 -37.59 -2.82
CA ILE A 275 -66.59 -36.97 -4.16
C ILE A 275 -66.57 -35.42 -4.42
N ALA A 276 -65.69 -35.05 -5.37
CA ALA A 276 -65.67 -34.02 -6.45
C ALA A 276 -66.09 -32.52 -6.20
N GLY A 277 -65.65 -31.54 -7.01
CA GLY A 277 -64.71 -31.55 -8.16
C GLY A 277 -64.69 -30.23 -8.98
N GLN A 278 -63.98 -30.24 -10.13
CA GLN A 278 -63.73 -29.13 -11.11
C GLN A 278 -62.69 -28.08 -10.63
N THR A 279 -61.63 -27.61 -11.34
CA THR A 279 -61.29 -27.29 -12.77
C THR A 279 -62.00 -26.03 -13.29
N VAL A 280 -61.41 -25.02 -13.97
CA VAL A 280 -60.49 -24.90 -15.15
C VAL A 280 -59.89 -23.44 -15.12
N SER A 281 -58.75 -22.95 -15.68
CA SER A 281 -57.59 -23.38 -16.53
C SER A 281 -56.33 -22.48 -16.26
N ASN A 282 -55.21 -22.73 -16.95
CA ASN A 282 -54.11 -21.76 -17.22
C ASN A 282 -54.29 -21.05 -18.58
N PRO A 283 -53.52 -19.98 -18.84
CA PRO A 283 -52.76 -19.91 -20.10
C PRO A 283 -51.27 -19.58 -19.92
N VAL A 284 -50.46 -19.88 -20.94
CA VAL A 284 -49.02 -19.58 -21.05
C VAL A 284 -48.80 -18.46 -22.07
N VAL A 285 -47.85 -17.55 -21.81
CA VAL A 285 -47.27 -16.64 -22.81
C VAL A 285 -45.77 -16.50 -22.55
N ASP A 286 -44.95 -16.71 -23.57
CA ASP A 286 -43.50 -16.56 -23.50
C ASP A 286 -43.04 -15.10 -23.49
N GLY A 287 -41.89 -14.83 -22.87
CA GLY A 287 -41.31 -13.49 -22.79
C GLY A 287 -39.84 -13.52 -22.37
N ILE A 288 -38.93 -13.72 -23.34
CA ILE A 288 -37.49 -13.65 -23.10
C ILE A 288 -37.10 -12.20 -22.82
N ALA A 289 -36.54 -11.94 -21.64
CA ALA A 289 -35.97 -10.66 -21.27
C ALA A 289 -34.68 -10.87 -20.46
N GLU A 290 -33.53 -10.67 -21.11
CA GLU A 290 -32.22 -10.75 -20.45
C GLU A 290 -32.08 -9.63 -19.41
N LYS A 291 -32.21 -9.99 -18.12
CA LYS A 291 -31.83 -9.09 -17.04
C LYS A 291 -30.31 -9.10 -16.91
N GLY A 292 -29.67 -8.20 -17.65
CA GLY A 292 -28.22 -7.97 -17.59
C GLY A 292 -27.73 -7.85 -16.14
N GLN A 293 -26.63 -8.53 -15.84
CA GLN A 293 -26.08 -8.57 -14.49
C GLN A 293 -25.68 -7.16 -14.05
N VAL A 294 -26.38 -6.62 -13.06
CA VAL A 294 -25.96 -5.39 -12.37
C VAL A 294 -24.66 -5.70 -11.61
N LYS A 295 -23.52 -5.42 -12.24
CA LYS A 295 -22.21 -5.51 -11.59
C LYS A 295 -22.25 -4.66 -10.32
N ARG A 296 -22.19 -5.33 -9.17
CA ARG A 296 -22.21 -4.70 -7.86
C ARG A 296 -21.00 -3.78 -7.75
N GLN A 297 -21.23 -2.48 -7.72
CA GLN A 297 -20.14 -1.49 -7.68
C GLN A 297 -19.36 -1.65 -6.37
N LEU A 298 -18.16 -2.23 -6.48
CA LEU A 298 -17.28 -2.49 -5.35
C LEU A 298 -16.76 -1.17 -4.76
N SER A 299 -16.58 -1.13 -3.45
CA SER A 299 -15.85 -0.02 -2.84
C SER A 299 -14.39 -0.05 -3.28
N ARG A 300 -13.74 1.12 -3.36
CA ARG A 300 -12.34 1.24 -3.84
C ARG A 300 -11.37 0.32 -3.10
N SER A 301 -11.62 0.06 -1.82
CA SER A 301 -10.87 -0.87 -0.98
C SER A 301 -11.08 -2.34 -1.34
N GLN A 302 -12.29 -2.74 -1.75
CA GLN A 302 -12.54 -4.10 -2.24
C GLN A 302 -11.90 -4.33 -3.61
N SER A 303 -11.96 -3.35 -4.51
CA SER A 303 -11.26 -3.41 -5.80
C SER A 303 -9.75 -3.66 -5.63
N ILE A 304 -9.12 -2.90 -4.72
CA ILE A 304 -7.69 -3.08 -4.39
C ILE A 304 -7.42 -4.46 -3.78
N VAL A 305 -8.32 -5.03 -2.98
CA VAL A 305 -8.14 -6.36 -2.38
C VAL A 305 -8.31 -7.48 -3.42
N GLU A 306 -9.33 -7.43 -4.29
CA GLU A 306 -9.51 -8.40 -5.38
C GLU A 306 -8.34 -8.33 -6.39
N GLU A 307 -7.78 -7.14 -6.62
CA GLU A 307 -6.57 -6.92 -7.40
C GLU A 307 -5.30 -7.46 -6.72
N LEU A 308 -5.14 -7.25 -5.42
CA LEU A 308 -4.08 -7.86 -4.59
C LEU A 308 -4.17 -9.40 -4.52
N GLU A 309 -5.34 -9.99 -4.78
CA GLU A 309 -5.58 -11.43 -4.73
C GLU A 309 -5.54 -12.11 -6.11
N SER A 310 -5.66 -11.34 -7.20
CA SER A 310 -5.63 -11.85 -8.59
C SER A 310 -4.30 -11.64 -9.31
N ARG A 311 -3.43 -10.72 -8.87
CA ARG A 311 -2.10 -10.50 -9.46
C ARG A 311 -1.15 -11.69 -9.22
N VAL A 312 -0.41 -12.09 -10.26
CA VAL A 312 0.66 -13.10 -10.14
C VAL A 312 1.83 -12.49 -9.35
N LEU A 313 2.00 -12.94 -8.11
CA LEU A 313 3.02 -12.43 -7.19
C LEU A 313 4.42 -12.92 -7.58
N PRO A 314 5.46 -12.07 -7.53
CA PRO A 314 6.84 -12.46 -7.82
C PRO A 314 7.37 -13.48 -6.81
N THR A 315 8.40 -14.23 -7.24
CA THR A 315 9.14 -15.14 -6.34
C THR A 315 9.81 -14.33 -5.23
N PRO A 316 9.60 -14.67 -3.94
CA PRO A 316 10.19 -13.97 -2.81
C PRO A 316 11.72 -13.85 -2.91
N LYS A 317 12.27 -12.69 -2.49
CA LYS A 317 13.71 -12.48 -2.37
C LYS A 317 14.07 -12.01 -0.96
N VAL A 318 15.12 -12.58 -0.38
CA VAL A 318 15.57 -12.26 0.98
C VAL A 318 16.96 -11.61 0.91
N TRP A 319 17.07 -10.37 1.37
CA TRP A 319 18.29 -9.56 1.27
C TRP A 319 18.97 -9.47 2.64
N LEU A 320 20.00 -10.30 2.86
CA LEU A 320 20.76 -10.39 4.12
C LEU A 320 22.03 -9.53 4.05
N PHE A 321 22.06 -8.46 4.84
CA PHE A 321 23.28 -7.67 5.11
C PHE A 321 23.75 -7.97 6.53
N ASN A 322 24.76 -8.84 6.68
CA ASN A 322 25.42 -9.25 7.96
C ASN A 322 24.52 -9.67 9.15
N CYS A 323 23.21 -9.81 8.95
CA CYS A 323 22.24 -10.24 9.95
C CYS A 323 22.60 -11.61 10.56
N GLN A 324 22.39 -11.72 11.88
CA GLN A 324 22.73 -12.90 12.69
C GLN A 324 22.11 -14.23 12.17
N PRO A 325 22.74 -15.40 12.45
CA PRO A 325 22.46 -16.66 11.77
C PRO A 325 21.02 -17.22 11.82
N VAL A 326 20.14 -16.67 12.67
CA VAL A 326 18.77 -17.15 12.91
C VAL A 326 17.96 -17.34 11.62
N PHE A 327 18.18 -16.47 10.62
CA PHE A 327 17.44 -16.50 9.35
C PHE A 327 18.08 -17.34 8.24
N HIS A 328 19.30 -17.88 8.42
CA HIS A 328 19.94 -18.74 7.40
C HIS A 328 19.17 -20.04 7.13
N ASN A 329 18.39 -20.54 8.10
CA ASN A 329 17.50 -21.67 7.89
C ASN A 329 16.21 -21.28 7.14
N PHE A 330 15.76 -20.02 7.22
CA PHE A 330 14.54 -19.56 6.53
C PHE A 330 14.69 -19.57 5.00
N ALA A 331 15.85 -19.14 4.49
CA ALA A 331 16.17 -19.20 3.06
C ALA A 331 16.12 -20.63 2.49
N LYS A 332 16.50 -21.65 3.29
CA LYS A 332 16.43 -23.06 2.90
C LYS A 332 15.01 -23.63 2.89
N PHE A 333 14.07 -23.06 3.65
CA PHE A 333 12.67 -23.51 3.63
C PHE A 333 11.94 -23.02 2.37
N GLN A 334 12.21 -21.80 1.90
CA GLN A 334 11.55 -21.27 0.69
C GLN A 334 11.92 -22.05 -0.58
N THR A 335 13.15 -22.56 -0.70
CA THR A 335 13.57 -23.41 -1.84
C THR A 335 12.99 -24.84 -1.78
N LEU A 336 12.59 -25.32 -0.60
CA LEU A 336 12.03 -26.67 -0.41
C LEU A 336 10.52 -26.78 -0.70
N ASP A 337 9.77 -25.69 -0.67
CA ASP A 337 8.33 -25.71 -1.00
C ASP A 337 8.07 -25.47 -2.49
N ALA A 338 8.93 -24.69 -3.17
CA ALA A 338 8.87 -24.50 -4.61
C ALA A 338 9.00 -25.82 -5.41
N SER A 339 9.74 -26.81 -4.89
CA SER A 339 9.93 -28.11 -5.55
C SER A 339 8.74 -29.08 -5.41
N LYS A 340 7.74 -28.76 -4.58
CA LYS A 340 6.56 -29.63 -4.35
C LYS A 340 5.36 -29.33 -5.27
N GLY A 341 5.39 -28.24 -6.02
CA GLY A 341 4.32 -27.88 -6.96
C GLY A 341 4.34 -28.68 -8.27
N ALA A 342 5.51 -29.15 -8.70
CA ALA A 342 5.73 -29.77 -10.01
C ALA A 342 5.69 -31.31 -9.96
N GLY A 343 4.53 -31.89 -9.60
CA GLY A 343 4.48 -33.34 -9.38
C GLY A 343 3.11 -33.99 -9.19
N LYS A 344 2.17 -33.83 -10.14
CA LYS A 344 1.10 -34.83 -10.41
C LYS A 344 0.24 -34.53 -11.65
N THR A 345 0.67 -35.10 -12.78
CA THR A 345 -0.23 -35.57 -13.86
C THR A 345 0.46 -36.69 -14.59
N SER A 346 -0.06 -37.91 -14.48
CA SER A 346 0.52 -39.10 -15.12
C SER A 346 -0.55 -40.15 -15.37
N GLN A 347 -1.03 -40.21 -16.61
CA GLN A 347 -1.42 -41.41 -17.36
C GLN A 347 -1.65 -41.01 -18.82
#